data_AF-A0A348S511-F1
#
_entry.id   AF-A0A348S511-F1
#
_cell.length_a   1.000
_cell.length_b   1.000
_cell.length_c   1.000
_cell.angle_alpha   90.00
_cell.angle_beta   90.00
_cell.angle_gamma   90.00
#
_symmetry.space_group_name_H-M   'P 1'
#
loop_
_entity.id
_entity.type
_entity.pdbx_description
1 polymer ?
#
loop_
_entity_poly.entity_id
_entity_poly.type
_entity_poly.pdbx_seq_one_letter_code
_entity_poly.pdbx_strand_id
1 'polypeptide(L)'
;MLFDAFGTSAQEILSITHIMIANKDQTEPSSNQPLPNSSKIYVEGQIHADLKVPMREIRLHPTHSVSGETIENKPVQVYDTSGPWGDPSFQGKVSEGLPALRRDWILQRDDVESYDGREVLPLDNGYLSGKHEELAHRSEDGAILKQFPGLKRKPVRASKGHPVTQLWYARQGIITPEMEYIAIRENMGRAKAIEDAAKKPKNSLDHQHPGQPWGAQIPNQITAEFVRDEVARGRAIIPSNINHPELEPMIIGRNFLVKINANIGNSAVASSIEEEVEKMRWAAKWGADTVM
;
A
#
# COMPACT_ATOMS: atom_id res chain seq x y z
N MET A 1 33.97 1.87 65.64
CA MET A 1 32.72 2.63 65.75
C MET A 1 32.23 2.82 64.32
N LEU A 2 31.35 1.95 63.84
CA LEU A 2 29.90 2.03 64.04
C LEU A 2 29.38 3.36 63.46
N PHE A 3 28.82 3.29 62.25
CA PHE A 3 27.37 3.21 62.01
C PHE A 3 26.72 4.58 62.18
N ASP A 4 26.20 5.09 61.06
CA ASP A 4 24.91 5.82 60.95
C ASP A 4 24.97 6.98 59.97
N ALA A 5 24.49 6.71 58.75
CA ALA A 5 23.80 7.69 57.92
C ALA A 5 22.92 6.97 56.87
N PHE A 6 22.11 5.98 57.31
CA PHE A 6 20.94 5.57 56.55
C PHE A 6 19.76 6.41 57.04
N GLY A 7 19.43 7.42 56.26
CA GLY A 7 18.28 8.30 56.48
C GLY A 7 17.66 8.75 55.16
N THR A 8 17.66 7.89 54.14
CA THR A 8 16.87 8.11 52.93
C THR A 8 15.42 7.86 53.31
N SER A 9 14.62 8.92 53.30
CA SER A 9 13.22 8.85 53.68
C SER A 9 12.47 7.81 52.83
N ALA A 10 11.52 7.10 53.44
CA ALA A 10 10.63 6.16 52.75
C ALA A 10 9.74 6.81 51.66
N GLN A 11 9.90 8.11 51.38
CA GLN A 11 9.25 8.83 50.28
C GLN A 11 10.03 8.80 48.96
N GLU A 12 11.32 8.44 48.94
CA GLU A 12 12.11 8.39 47.70
C GLU A 12 12.08 7.03 46.98
N ILE A 13 11.43 6.01 47.55
CA ILE A 13 11.34 4.65 46.96
C ILE A 13 9.99 4.36 46.28
N LEU A 14 9.04 5.30 46.30
CA LEU A 14 7.69 5.11 45.73
C LEU A 14 7.41 5.86 44.41
N SER A 15 8.44 6.30 43.69
CA SER A 15 8.28 6.94 42.36
C SER A 15 8.38 5.97 41.17
N ILE A 16 8.37 4.65 41.43
CA ILE A 16 8.34 3.63 40.37
C ILE A 16 6.90 3.14 40.18
N THR A 17 6.02 3.99 39.65
CA THR A 17 4.81 3.49 38.99
C THR A 17 4.26 4.51 38.00
N HIS A 18 4.02 4.03 36.77
CA HIS A 18 3.48 4.73 35.59
C HIS A 18 4.50 5.50 34.73
N ILE A 19 5.41 4.75 34.10
CA ILE A 19 5.80 5.07 32.72
C ILE A 19 4.53 4.88 31.87
N MET A 20 3.76 5.95 31.71
CA MET A 20 2.72 6.03 30.70
C MET A 20 3.40 5.92 29.32
N ILE A 21 3.14 4.82 28.63
CA ILE A 21 3.46 4.66 27.21
C ILE A 21 2.51 5.62 26.47
N ALA A 22 3.05 6.75 26.01
CA ALA A 22 2.39 7.84 25.27
C ALA A 22 1.52 8.84 26.08
N ASN A 23 1.86 10.13 25.93
CA ASN A 23 1.07 11.27 26.38
C ASN A 23 -0.09 11.52 25.39
N LYS A 24 -1.30 11.87 25.87
CA LYS A 24 -2.48 12.13 25.01
C LYS A 24 -2.27 13.21 23.93
N ASP A 25 -1.31 14.11 24.15
CA ASP A 25 -0.98 15.21 23.23
C ASP A 25 0.27 14.95 22.37
N GLN A 26 0.92 13.79 22.51
CA GLN A 26 2.03 13.38 21.65
C GLN A 26 1.50 12.51 20.51
N THR A 27 1.13 13.17 19.40
CA THR A 27 1.05 12.46 18.12
C THR A 27 2.47 12.13 17.68
N GLU A 28 2.90 10.91 17.97
CA GLU A 28 3.86 10.12 17.16
C GLU A 28 3.71 10.48 15.66
N PRO A 29 4.77 10.38 14.85
CA PRO A 29 4.81 10.95 13.51
C PRO A 29 3.54 10.64 12.71
N SER A 30 2.82 11.68 12.27
CA SER A 30 1.65 11.51 11.39
C SER A 30 2.04 10.70 10.15
N SER A 31 1.16 9.82 9.66
CA SER A 31 1.38 9.12 8.39
C SER A 31 1.76 10.08 7.23
N ASN A 32 1.39 11.35 7.31
CA ASN A 32 1.74 12.42 6.36
C ASN A 32 3.23 12.76 6.27
N GLN A 33 4.06 12.42 7.27
CA GLN A 33 5.47 12.80 7.24
C GLN A 33 6.21 12.03 6.12
N PRO A 34 6.98 12.71 5.25
CA PRO A 34 7.72 12.03 4.20
C PRO A 34 8.79 11.12 4.82
N LEU A 35 9.05 9.99 4.16
CA LEU A 35 10.16 9.12 4.55
C LEU A 35 11.49 9.85 4.31
N PRO A 36 12.47 9.73 5.22
CA PRO A 36 13.73 10.49 5.13
C PRO A 36 14.48 10.17 3.83
N ASN A 37 15.08 11.22 3.23
CA ASN A 37 15.84 11.15 1.98
C ASN A 37 15.12 10.46 0.82
N SER A 38 13.79 10.39 0.88
CA SER A 38 12.98 9.69 -0.10
C SER A 38 12.07 10.65 -0.85
N SER A 39 11.85 10.38 -2.13
CA SER A 39 10.85 11.06 -2.96
C SER A 39 9.99 10.05 -3.71
N LYS A 40 8.71 10.38 -3.87
CA LYS A 40 7.80 9.65 -4.76
C LYS A 40 8.20 9.94 -6.21
N ILE A 41 8.28 8.90 -7.03
CA ILE A 41 8.47 9.02 -8.48
C ILE A 41 7.39 8.19 -9.18
N TYR A 42 7.12 8.51 -10.45
CA TYR A 42 6.19 7.78 -11.28
C TYR A 42 6.89 7.33 -12.55
N VAL A 43 6.76 6.04 -12.87
CA VAL A 43 7.26 5.45 -14.12
C VAL A 43 6.09 5.29 -15.08
N GLU A 44 6.25 5.80 -16.30
CA GLU A 44 5.22 5.77 -17.33
C GLU A 44 5.07 4.38 -17.96
N GLY A 45 3.84 4.06 -18.37
CA GLY A 45 3.54 2.87 -19.18
C GLY A 45 4.11 2.96 -20.59
N GLN A 46 4.38 1.80 -21.19
CA GLN A 46 4.85 1.66 -22.57
C GLN A 46 3.72 1.21 -23.52
N ILE A 47 2.83 0.33 -23.06
CA ILE A 47 1.66 -0.18 -23.78
C ILE A 47 0.47 0.76 -23.56
N HIS A 48 0.26 1.17 -22.30
CA HIS A 48 -0.80 2.09 -21.89
C HIS A 48 -0.18 3.41 -21.40
N ALA A 49 -0.17 4.42 -22.27
CA ALA A 49 0.50 5.71 -22.04
C ALA A 49 0.01 6.49 -20.81
N ASP A 50 -1.24 6.25 -20.38
CA ASP A 50 -1.83 6.95 -19.23
C ASP A 50 -1.37 6.34 -17.88
N LEU A 51 -0.64 5.22 -17.88
CA LEU A 51 -0.18 4.58 -16.65
C LEU A 51 0.94 5.39 -16.01
N LYS A 52 0.78 5.65 -14.71
CA LYS A 52 1.80 6.22 -13.83
C LYS A 52 2.00 5.29 -12.64
N VAL A 53 3.10 4.54 -12.66
CA VAL A 53 3.39 3.52 -11.66
C VAL A 53 4.28 4.11 -10.56
N PRO A 54 3.79 4.20 -9.32
CA PRO A 54 4.50 4.80 -8.21
C PRO A 54 5.66 3.92 -7.77
N MET A 55 6.78 4.57 -7.50
CA MET A 55 7.91 4.02 -6.78
C MET A 55 8.41 5.06 -5.78
N ARG A 56 9.27 4.63 -4.87
CA ARG A 56 10.01 5.54 -4.00
C ARG A 56 11.47 5.50 -4.37
N GLU A 57 12.08 6.67 -4.45
CA GLU A 57 13.49 6.81 -4.76
C GLU A 57 14.22 7.35 -3.52
N ILE A 58 15.27 6.67 -3.10
CA ILE A 58 16.09 7.04 -1.94
C ILE A 58 17.38 7.66 -2.44
N ARG A 59 17.58 8.95 -2.12
CA ARG A 59 18.83 9.65 -2.43
C ARG A 59 19.95 9.11 -1.56
N LEU A 60 21.07 8.75 -2.18
CA LEU A 60 22.29 8.34 -1.51
C LEU A 60 23.23 9.54 -1.34
N HIS A 61 24.04 9.53 -0.28
CA HIS A 61 25.07 10.53 -0.10
C HIS A 61 26.20 10.32 -1.13
N PRO A 62 26.82 11.38 -1.67
CA PRO A 62 28.00 11.24 -2.52
C PRO A 62 29.14 10.50 -1.82
N THR A 63 29.93 9.72 -2.57
CA THR A 63 31.12 9.06 -2.04
C THR A 63 32.33 9.98 -2.20
N HIS A 64 32.97 10.33 -1.09
CA HIS A 64 34.23 11.08 -1.12
C HIS A 64 35.41 10.12 -1.04
N SER A 65 36.27 10.15 -2.06
CA SER A 65 37.48 9.33 -2.13
C SER A 65 38.63 9.97 -1.35
N VAL A 66 39.63 9.14 -1.02
CA VAL A 66 40.87 9.60 -0.35
C VAL A 66 41.67 10.58 -1.24
N SER A 67 41.50 10.53 -2.56
CA SER A 67 42.10 11.46 -3.52
C SER A 67 41.36 12.81 -3.64
N GLY A 68 40.27 13.02 -2.89
CA GLY A 68 39.47 14.24 -2.91
C GLY A 68 38.41 14.30 -4.02
N GLU A 69 38.29 13.25 -4.84
CA GLU A 69 37.22 13.12 -5.83
C GLU A 69 35.89 12.80 -5.15
N THR A 70 34.81 13.47 -5.59
CA THR A 70 33.43 13.22 -5.13
C THR A 70 32.68 12.50 -6.24
N ILE A 71 32.15 11.32 -5.93
CA ILE A 71 31.40 10.47 -6.85
C ILE A 71 29.93 10.52 -6.44
N GLU A 72 29.08 11.02 -7.35
CA GLU A 72 27.63 11.03 -7.16
C GLU A 72 27.06 9.61 -7.24
N ASN A 73 26.25 9.24 -6.27
CA ASN A 73 25.60 7.93 -6.22
C ASN A 73 24.21 8.02 -6.82
N LYS A 74 23.90 7.14 -7.78
CA LYS A 74 22.54 7.02 -8.32
C LYS A 74 21.57 6.68 -7.19
N PRO A 75 20.39 7.32 -7.12
CA PRO A 75 19.39 6.96 -6.13
C PRO A 75 18.92 5.51 -6.26
N VAL A 76 18.41 4.95 -5.16
CA VAL A 76 17.88 3.58 -5.13
C VAL A 76 16.37 3.62 -5.25
N GLN A 77 15.84 2.98 -6.28
CA GLN A 77 14.40 2.80 -6.45
C GLN A 77 13.94 1.59 -5.64
N VAL A 78 12.87 1.77 -4.87
CA VAL A 78 12.25 0.75 -4.03
C VAL A 78 10.74 0.72 -4.22
N TYR A 79 10.16 -0.43 -3.94
CA TYR A 79 8.72 -0.63 -3.94
C TYR A 79 8.06 0.30 -2.93
N ASP A 80 6.91 0.86 -3.29
CA ASP A 80 6.18 1.80 -2.45
C ASP A 80 4.68 1.54 -2.49
N THR A 81 4.13 1.27 -1.32
CA THR A 81 2.72 0.95 -1.05
C THR A 81 1.97 2.11 -0.41
N SER A 82 2.64 3.23 -0.11
CA SER A 82 2.05 4.38 0.60
C SER A 82 0.92 5.09 -0.17
N GLY A 83 0.73 4.75 -1.45
CA GLY A 83 -0.28 5.35 -2.32
C GLY A 83 -0.08 6.86 -2.51
N PRO A 84 -1.15 7.61 -2.85
CA PRO A 84 -1.12 9.06 -2.96
C PRO A 84 -0.77 9.77 -1.65
N TRP A 85 -1.05 9.17 -0.49
CA TRP A 85 -0.75 9.77 0.81
C TRP A 85 0.75 9.92 1.09
N GLY A 86 1.59 9.11 0.44
CA GLY A 86 3.04 9.25 0.51
C GLY A 86 3.63 10.30 -0.44
N ASP A 87 2.80 10.94 -1.28
CA ASP A 87 3.21 11.98 -2.21
C ASP A 87 2.95 13.38 -1.59
N PRO A 88 3.98 14.17 -1.30
CA PRO A 88 3.81 15.52 -0.73
C PRO A 88 3.01 16.48 -1.62
N SER A 89 2.87 16.19 -2.92
CA SER A 89 2.07 16.98 -3.84
C SER A 89 0.56 16.66 -3.76
N PHE A 90 0.19 15.55 -3.13
CA PHE A 90 -1.21 15.16 -2.97
C PHE A 90 -1.88 15.94 -1.82
N GLN A 91 -2.93 16.69 -2.15
CA GLN A 91 -3.66 17.56 -1.21
C GLN A 91 -5.09 17.05 -0.92
N GLY A 92 -5.34 15.76 -1.15
CA GLY A 92 -6.68 15.17 -0.98
C GLY A 92 -7.11 15.06 0.49
N LYS A 93 -8.42 14.97 0.71
CA LYS A 93 -9.01 14.78 2.04
C LYS A 93 -9.60 13.38 2.17
N VAL A 94 -9.48 12.78 3.34
CA VAL A 94 -10.06 11.45 3.64
C VAL A 94 -11.56 11.42 3.31
N SER A 95 -12.29 12.50 3.62
CA SER A 95 -13.73 12.64 3.35
C SER A 95 -14.11 12.59 1.87
N GLU A 96 -13.17 12.89 0.97
CA GLU A 96 -13.39 12.92 -0.48
C GLU A 96 -13.03 11.58 -1.14
N GLY A 97 -12.21 10.77 -0.46
CA GLY A 97 -11.67 9.52 -0.98
C GLY A 97 -10.44 9.73 -1.87
N LEU A 98 -9.83 8.62 -2.28
CA LEU A 98 -8.69 8.64 -3.20
C LEU A 98 -9.14 8.83 -4.65
N PRO A 99 -8.26 9.36 -5.53
CA PRO A 99 -8.50 9.41 -6.96
C PRO A 99 -8.81 8.02 -7.53
N ALA A 100 -9.79 7.96 -8.44
CA ALA A 100 -10.27 6.72 -9.03
C ALA A 100 -9.37 6.25 -10.20
N LEU A 101 -8.09 6.00 -9.93
CA LEU A 101 -7.03 5.69 -10.91
C LEU A 101 -7.48 4.73 -12.02
N ARG A 102 -8.13 3.62 -11.67
CA ARG A 102 -8.49 2.54 -12.58
C ARG A 102 -9.83 2.72 -13.28
N ARG A 103 -10.60 3.78 -12.95
CA ARG A 103 -11.98 3.93 -13.42
C ARG A 103 -12.07 3.86 -14.94
N ASP A 104 -11.22 4.62 -15.63
CA ASP A 104 -11.28 4.70 -17.08
C ASP A 104 -10.83 3.37 -17.72
N TRP A 105 -9.86 2.68 -17.13
CA TRP A 105 -9.40 1.36 -17.60
C TRP A 105 -10.52 0.31 -17.54
N ILE A 106 -11.36 0.39 -16.51
CA ILE A 106 -12.50 -0.51 -16.32
C ILE A 106 -13.60 -0.20 -17.33
N LEU A 107 -13.93 1.09 -17.52
CA LEU A 107 -14.99 1.51 -18.45
C LEU A 107 -14.60 1.29 -19.92
N GLN A 108 -13.33 1.53 -20.29
CA GLN A 108 -12.84 1.38 -21.67
C GLN A 108 -12.85 -0.07 -22.18
N ARG A 109 -12.90 -1.08 -21.30
CA ARG A 109 -13.08 -2.49 -21.69
C ARG A 109 -14.48 -2.79 -22.20
N ASP A 110 -15.43 -1.90 -21.91
CA ASP A 110 -16.81 -1.97 -22.38
C ASP A 110 -17.49 -3.31 -22.00
N ASP A 111 -17.11 -3.92 -20.89
CA ASP A 111 -17.67 -5.21 -20.42
C ASP A 111 -18.31 -5.12 -19.04
N VAL A 112 -18.55 -3.88 -18.58
CA VAL A 112 -19.27 -3.56 -17.36
C VAL A 112 -20.46 -2.63 -17.62
N GLU A 113 -21.46 -2.68 -16.76
CA GLU A 113 -22.59 -1.76 -16.73
C GLU A 113 -22.80 -1.21 -15.31
N SER A 114 -23.30 0.03 -15.21
CA SER A 114 -23.68 0.62 -13.92
C SER A 114 -25.02 0.08 -13.44
N TYR A 115 -25.18 -0.09 -12.14
CA TYR A 115 -26.46 -0.45 -11.50
C TYR A 115 -26.61 0.29 -10.18
N ASP A 116 -27.80 0.22 -9.55
CA ASP A 116 -28.10 1.05 -8.37
C ASP A 116 -27.41 0.59 -7.08
N GLY A 117 -26.83 -0.61 -7.06
CA GLY A 117 -26.21 -1.15 -5.85
C GLY A 117 -27.21 -1.77 -4.88
N ARG A 118 -26.68 -2.31 -3.78
CA ARG A 118 -27.47 -2.80 -2.64
C ARG A 118 -27.67 -1.64 -1.67
N GLU A 119 -28.87 -1.51 -1.12
CA GLU A 119 -29.13 -0.60 -0.01
C GLU A 119 -28.47 -1.09 1.28
N VAL A 120 -27.83 -0.17 2.01
CA VAL A 120 -27.25 -0.46 3.33
C VAL A 120 -28.39 -0.60 4.33
N LEU A 121 -28.41 -1.73 5.04
CA LEU A 121 -29.38 -2.02 6.09
C LEU A 121 -28.77 -1.72 7.46
N PRO A 122 -29.59 -1.37 8.47
CA PRO A 122 -29.10 -1.16 9.85
C PRO A 122 -28.27 -2.34 10.39
N LEU A 123 -28.64 -3.56 9.99
CA LEU A 123 -27.94 -4.79 10.39
C LEU A 123 -26.49 -4.85 9.86
N ASP A 124 -26.19 -4.22 8.72
CA ASP A 124 -24.82 -4.17 8.18
C ASP A 124 -23.88 -3.39 9.11
N ASN A 125 -24.43 -2.48 9.93
CA ASN A 125 -23.71 -1.66 10.91
C ASN A 125 -23.91 -2.16 12.36
N GLY A 126 -24.47 -3.37 12.55
CA GLY A 126 -24.69 -3.95 13.88
C GLY A 126 -25.93 -3.44 14.61
N TYR A 127 -26.83 -2.70 13.95
CA TYR A 127 -28.09 -2.24 14.54
C TYR A 127 -29.23 -3.22 14.26
N LEU A 128 -30.05 -3.51 15.28
CA LEU A 128 -31.21 -4.40 15.15
C LEU A 128 -32.33 -3.83 14.26
N SER A 129 -32.46 -2.49 14.20
CA SER A 129 -33.40 -1.80 13.32
C SER A 129 -33.05 -0.32 13.19
N GLY A 130 -33.66 0.39 12.23
CA GLY A 130 -33.44 1.83 12.05
C GLY A 130 -33.77 2.67 13.29
N LYS A 131 -34.73 2.23 14.13
CA LYS A 131 -35.00 2.89 15.42
C LYS A 131 -33.82 2.79 16.39
N HIS A 132 -33.09 1.66 16.39
CA HIS A 132 -31.91 1.50 17.25
C HIS A 132 -30.73 2.34 16.76
N GLU A 133 -30.57 2.46 15.44
CA GLU A 133 -29.61 3.37 14.81
C GLU A 133 -29.91 4.83 15.19
N GLU A 134 -31.16 5.29 15.03
CA GLU A 134 -31.58 6.64 15.43
C GLU A 134 -31.40 6.92 16.93
N LEU A 135 -31.58 5.92 17.80
CA LEU A 135 -31.36 6.04 19.24
C LEU A 135 -29.86 6.15 19.58
N ALA A 136 -29.02 5.34 18.94
CA ALA A 136 -27.57 5.40 19.09
C ALA A 136 -26.99 6.73 18.60
N HIS A 137 -27.57 7.32 17.55
CA HIS A 137 -27.18 8.65 17.07
C HIS A 137 -27.60 9.80 17.99
N ARG A 138 -28.53 9.57 18.93
CA ARG A 138 -29.03 10.58 19.88
C ARG A 138 -28.30 10.57 21.22
N SER A 139 -27.55 9.53 21.55
CA SER A 139 -26.74 9.48 22.77
C SER A 139 -25.44 10.27 22.60
N GLU A 140 -25.12 11.15 23.56
CA GLU A 140 -23.87 11.95 23.56
C GLU A 140 -22.60 11.10 23.61
N ASP A 141 -22.68 9.87 24.13
CA ASP A 141 -21.58 8.89 24.23
C ASP A 141 -21.46 7.96 23.00
N GLY A 142 -22.35 8.08 22.02
CA GLY A 142 -22.40 7.17 20.88
C GLY A 142 -21.31 7.47 19.85
N ALA A 143 -20.41 6.52 19.58
CA ALA A 143 -19.55 6.56 18.40
C ALA A 143 -20.42 6.49 17.13
N ILE A 144 -20.86 7.66 16.63
CA ILE A 144 -21.66 7.78 15.42
C ILE A 144 -20.84 7.23 14.25
N LEU A 145 -21.25 6.10 13.68
CA LEU A 145 -20.73 5.63 12.40
C LEU A 145 -21.22 6.58 11.31
N LYS A 146 -20.38 7.55 10.94
CA LYS A 146 -20.70 8.48 9.85
C LYS A 146 -20.64 7.73 8.52
N GLN A 147 -21.70 7.84 7.74
CA GLN A 147 -21.68 7.38 6.36
C GLN A 147 -20.59 8.12 5.59
N PHE A 148 -19.82 7.39 4.79
CA PHE A 148 -18.76 7.99 3.98
C PHE A 148 -19.35 8.96 2.94
N PRO A 149 -19.00 10.27 2.99
CA PRO A 149 -19.68 11.28 2.17
C PRO A 149 -19.21 11.32 0.71
N GLY A 150 -18.06 10.68 0.41
CA GLY A 150 -17.40 10.77 -0.90
C GLY A 150 -17.86 9.75 -1.94
N LEU A 151 -18.59 8.69 -1.57
CA LEU A 151 -18.95 7.63 -2.51
C LEU A 151 -20.19 8.00 -3.34
N LYS A 152 -20.00 8.90 -4.32
CA LYS A 152 -21.07 9.36 -5.23
C LYS A 152 -21.21 8.53 -6.51
N ARG A 153 -20.39 7.49 -6.67
CA ARG A 153 -20.33 6.67 -7.89
C ARG A 153 -21.32 5.51 -7.81
N LYS A 154 -22.03 5.23 -8.91
CA LYS A 154 -22.78 3.98 -9.04
C LYS A 154 -21.81 2.80 -9.14
N PRO A 155 -22.07 1.68 -8.45
CA PRO A 155 -21.30 0.46 -8.64
C PRO A 155 -21.53 -0.10 -10.05
N VAL A 156 -20.56 -0.88 -10.52
CA VAL A 156 -20.60 -1.58 -11.79
C VAL A 156 -20.62 -3.09 -11.60
N ARG A 157 -21.17 -3.79 -12.59
CA ARG A 157 -21.20 -5.26 -12.70
C ARG A 157 -20.88 -5.68 -14.13
N ALA A 158 -20.51 -6.94 -14.35
CA ALA A 158 -20.26 -7.48 -15.68
C ALA A 158 -21.53 -7.39 -16.56
N SER A 159 -21.38 -7.00 -17.83
CA SER A 159 -22.49 -6.79 -18.77
C SER A 159 -22.48 -7.72 -19.99
N LYS A 160 -21.32 -8.23 -20.40
CA LYS A 160 -21.14 -8.98 -21.67
C LYS A 160 -21.28 -10.50 -21.58
N GLY A 161 -21.94 -11.02 -20.53
CA GLY A 161 -22.17 -12.47 -20.39
C GLY A 161 -20.91 -13.31 -20.16
N HIS A 162 -19.77 -12.66 -19.86
CA HIS A 162 -18.53 -13.30 -19.44
C HIS A 162 -18.01 -12.66 -18.14
N PRO A 163 -17.13 -13.35 -17.40
CA PRO A 163 -16.48 -12.76 -16.22
C PRO A 163 -15.55 -11.60 -16.60
N VAL A 164 -15.45 -10.61 -15.71
CA VAL A 164 -14.55 -9.44 -15.82
C VAL A 164 -13.30 -9.59 -14.94
N THR A 165 -12.80 -10.83 -14.85
CA THR A 165 -11.66 -11.16 -13.97
C THR A 165 -10.34 -11.11 -14.73
N GLN A 166 -9.26 -10.77 -14.02
CA GLN A 166 -7.90 -10.80 -14.58
C GLN A 166 -7.52 -12.19 -15.10
N LEU A 167 -8.01 -13.26 -14.47
CA LEU A 167 -7.85 -14.64 -14.94
C LEU A 167 -8.52 -14.87 -16.30
N TRP A 168 -9.72 -14.34 -16.50
CA TRP A 168 -10.43 -14.47 -17.76
C TRP A 168 -9.67 -13.74 -18.88
N TYR A 169 -9.32 -12.46 -18.69
CA TYR A 169 -8.54 -11.69 -19.67
C TYR A 169 -7.22 -12.38 -20.02
N ALA A 170 -6.49 -12.86 -19.01
CA ALA A 170 -5.21 -13.53 -19.19
C ALA A 170 -5.33 -14.78 -20.08
N ARG A 171 -6.38 -15.59 -19.89
CA ARG A 171 -6.64 -16.79 -20.69
C ARG A 171 -7.11 -16.48 -22.12
N GLN A 172 -7.63 -15.28 -22.37
CA GLN A 172 -7.91 -14.79 -23.72
C GLN A 172 -6.65 -14.22 -24.41
N GLY A 173 -5.49 -14.23 -23.75
CA GLY A 173 -4.26 -13.62 -24.28
C GLY A 173 -4.21 -12.10 -24.15
N ILE A 174 -5.16 -11.48 -23.43
CA ILE A 174 -5.26 -10.03 -23.27
C ILE A 174 -4.34 -9.57 -22.14
N ILE A 175 -3.48 -8.60 -22.44
CA ILE A 175 -2.72 -7.84 -21.45
C ILE A 175 -3.58 -6.64 -21.03
N THR A 176 -3.93 -6.57 -19.74
CA THR A 176 -4.69 -5.45 -19.19
C THR A 176 -3.77 -4.34 -18.67
N PRO A 177 -4.27 -3.10 -18.50
CA PRO A 177 -3.56 -2.04 -17.78
C PRO A 177 -3.01 -2.46 -16.42
N GLU A 178 -3.73 -3.30 -15.65
CA GLU A 178 -3.20 -3.81 -14.38
C GLU A 178 -1.97 -4.70 -14.58
N MET A 179 -1.94 -5.55 -15.60
CA MET A 179 -0.80 -6.44 -15.87
C MET A 179 0.47 -5.66 -16.25
N GLU A 180 0.33 -4.60 -17.06
CA GLU A 180 1.45 -3.70 -17.35
C GLU A 180 1.89 -2.93 -16.10
N TYR A 181 0.94 -2.37 -15.35
CA TYR A 181 1.23 -1.63 -14.13
C TYR A 181 2.08 -2.47 -13.17
N ILE A 182 1.70 -3.72 -12.97
CA ILE A 182 2.43 -4.69 -12.15
C ILE A 182 3.82 -4.97 -12.71
N ALA A 183 3.96 -5.17 -14.01
CA ALA A 183 5.26 -5.47 -14.62
C ALA A 183 6.27 -4.33 -14.38
N ILE A 184 5.82 -3.09 -14.50
CA ILE A 184 6.63 -1.91 -14.20
C ILE A 184 6.96 -1.86 -12.70
N ARG A 185 5.94 -2.05 -11.83
CA ARG A 185 6.07 -1.97 -10.37
C ARG A 185 7.03 -3.01 -9.81
N GLU A 186 6.93 -4.25 -10.28
CA GLU A 186 7.81 -5.34 -9.86
C GLU A 186 9.26 -5.13 -10.30
N ASN A 187 9.50 -4.46 -11.43
CA ASN A 187 10.87 -4.23 -11.87
C ASN A 187 11.61 -3.19 -11.02
N MET A 188 10.96 -2.16 -10.47
CA MET A 188 11.63 -1.08 -9.71
C MET A 188 12.88 -0.50 -10.42
N GLY A 189 12.81 -0.36 -11.75
CA GLY A 189 13.97 0.09 -12.56
C GLY A 189 15.12 -0.92 -12.71
N ARG A 190 14.99 -2.15 -12.19
CA ARG A 190 16.05 -3.19 -12.19
C ARG A 190 16.64 -3.51 -13.56
N ALA A 191 15.87 -3.40 -14.64
CA ALA A 191 16.38 -3.66 -15.98
C ALA A 191 17.64 -2.83 -16.31
N LYS A 192 17.65 -1.54 -15.95
CA LYS A 192 18.84 -0.67 -16.13
C LYS A 192 19.98 -1.03 -15.17
N ALA A 193 19.65 -1.39 -13.94
CA ALA A 193 20.65 -1.76 -12.93
C ALA A 193 21.38 -3.07 -13.27
N ILE A 194 20.67 -4.07 -13.80
CA ILE A 194 21.25 -5.34 -14.24
C ILE A 194 22.19 -5.13 -15.42
N GLU A 195 21.82 -4.29 -16.40
CA GLU A 195 22.68 -3.95 -17.53
C GLU A 195 23.98 -3.25 -17.07
N ASP A 196 23.87 -2.33 -16.11
CA ASP A 196 25.01 -1.63 -15.51
C ASP A 196 25.91 -2.59 -14.69
N ALA A 197 25.32 -3.54 -13.96
CA ALA A 197 26.04 -4.52 -13.15
C ALA A 197 26.77 -5.57 -13.99
N ALA A 198 26.20 -5.99 -15.12
CA ALA A 198 26.83 -6.95 -16.04
C ALA A 198 28.15 -6.43 -16.63
N LYS A 199 28.37 -5.12 -16.63
CA LYS A 199 29.59 -4.45 -17.12
C LYS A 199 30.68 -4.32 -16.04
N LYS A 200 30.40 -4.68 -14.78
CA LYS A 200 31.33 -4.52 -13.65
C LYS A 200 32.07 -5.81 -13.31
N PRO A 201 33.31 -5.73 -12.79
CA PRO A 201 34.10 -6.91 -12.43
C PRO A 201 33.48 -7.66 -11.24
N LYS A 202 33.75 -8.98 -11.14
CA LYS A 202 33.17 -9.87 -10.11
C LYS A 202 33.46 -9.48 -8.66
N ASN A 203 34.49 -8.67 -8.42
CA ASN A 203 34.83 -8.10 -7.10
C ASN A 203 34.09 -6.78 -6.81
N SER A 204 33.11 -6.41 -7.62
CA SER A 204 32.25 -5.26 -7.38
C SER A 204 31.28 -5.53 -6.21
N LEU A 205 31.02 -4.48 -5.41
CA LEU A 205 29.97 -4.49 -4.39
C LEU A 205 28.56 -4.71 -4.98
N ASP A 206 28.40 -4.50 -6.28
CA ASP A 206 27.13 -4.72 -7.00
C ASP A 206 26.92 -6.19 -7.40
N HIS A 207 27.85 -7.09 -7.06
CA HIS A 207 27.69 -8.51 -7.32
C HIS A 207 26.69 -9.13 -6.33
N GLN A 208 25.51 -9.50 -6.82
CA GLN A 208 24.48 -10.17 -6.04
C GLN A 208 24.51 -11.69 -6.28
N HIS A 209 24.49 -12.46 -5.19
CA HIS A 209 24.37 -13.91 -5.27
C HIS A 209 22.99 -14.30 -5.86
N PRO A 210 22.89 -15.25 -6.81
CA PRO A 210 21.64 -15.60 -7.48
C PRO A 210 20.57 -16.21 -6.56
N GLY A 211 21.00 -16.73 -5.40
CA GLY A 211 20.12 -17.39 -4.43
C GLY A 211 19.70 -18.80 -4.88
N GLN A 212 18.79 -19.41 -4.11
CA GLN A 212 18.19 -20.71 -4.43
C GLN A 212 16.66 -20.57 -4.52
N PRO A 213 16.07 -20.51 -5.72
CA PRO A 213 14.63 -20.33 -5.90
C PRO A 213 13.79 -21.59 -5.65
N TRP A 214 14.43 -22.75 -5.40
CA TRP A 214 13.75 -24.05 -5.19
C TRP A 214 12.79 -24.42 -6.35
N GLY A 215 13.21 -24.14 -7.58
CA GLY A 215 12.42 -24.40 -8.79
C GLY A 215 11.43 -23.29 -9.18
N ALA A 216 11.43 -22.13 -8.50
CA ALA A 216 10.71 -20.96 -8.98
C ALA A 216 11.31 -20.45 -10.30
N GLN A 217 10.46 -19.91 -11.17
CA GLN A 217 10.81 -19.41 -12.51
C GLN A 217 10.78 -17.88 -12.49
N ILE A 218 11.68 -17.27 -11.72
CA ILE A 218 11.77 -15.81 -11.58
C ILE A 218 12.63 -15.29 -12.74
N PRO A 219 12.08 -14.49 -13.67
CA PRO A 219 12.87 -13.92 -14.76
C PRO A 219 13.73 -12.75 -14.26
N ASN A 220 14.76 -12.40 -15.03
CA ASN A 220 15.57 -11.21 -14.76
C ASN A 220 14.77 -9.90 -14.92
N GLN A 221 13.76 -9.91 -15.79
CA GLN A 221 12.86 -8.80 -16.04
C GLN A 221 11.42 -9.31 -16.09
N ILE A 222 10.54 -8.64 -15.36
CA ILE A 222 9.10 -8.92 -15.38
C ILE A 222 8.48 -8.16 -16.56
N THR A 223 7.86 -8.87 -17.50
CA THR A 223 7.11 -8.26 -18.61
C THR A 223 5.62 -8.39 -18.38
N ALA A 224 4.81 -7.54 -19.03
CA ALA A 224 3.36 -7.64 -18.95
C ALA A 224 2.85 -9.01 -19.48
N GLU A 225 3.54 -9.56 -20.48
CA GLU A 225 3.31 -10.92 -20.99
C GLU A 225 3.58 -12.00 -19.94
N PHE A 226 4.69 -11.89 -19.19
CA PHE A 226 4.99 -12.82 -18.10
C PHE A 226 3.93 -12.75 -16.99
N VAL A 227 3.49 -11.53 -16.63
CA VAL A 227 2.40 -11.34 -15.67
C VAL A 227 1.13 -12.02 -16.16
N ARG A 228 0.75 -11.81 -17.42
CA ARG A 228 -0.41 -12.46 -18.04
C ARG A 228 -0.30 -13.98 -17.98
N ASP A 229 0.85 -14.55 -18.35
CA ASP A 229 1.08 -16.00 -18.33
C ASP A 229 0.93 -16.62 -16.94
N GLU A 230 1.49 -15.97 -15.92
CA GLU A 230 1.39 -16.43 -14.53
C GLU A 230 -0.06 -16.39 -14.03
N VAL A 231 -0.81 -15.36 -14.41
CA VAL A 231 -2.23 -15.24 -14.09
C VAL A 231 -3.04 -16.29 -14.86
N ALA A 232 -2.81 -16.48 -16.15
CA ALA A 232 -3.54 -17.45 -16.99
C ALA A 232 -3.40 -18.89 -16.48
N ARG A 233 -2.19 -19.24 -16.01
CA ARG A 233 -1.86 -20.54 -15.40
C ARG A 233 -2.32 -20.69 -13.95
N GLY A 234 -2.86 -19.63 -13.34
CA GLY A 234 -3.32 -19.63 -11.95
C GLY A 234 -2.19 -19.71 -10.92
N ARG A 235 -0.95 -19.36 -11.28
CA ARG A 235 0.21 -19.30 -10.36
C ARG A 235 0.34 -17.94 -9.66
N ALA A 236 -0.38 -16.94 -10.16
CA ALA A 236 -0.45 -15.62 -9.57
C ALA A 236 -1.86 -15.03 -9.70
N ILE A 237 -2.19 -14.08 -8.82
CA ILE A 237 -3.48 -13.38 -8.80
C ILE A 237 -3.29 -11.87 -8.72
N ILE A 238 -4.26 -11.13 -9.26
CA ILE A 238 -4.34 -9.68 -9.19
C ILE A 238 -5.67 -9.32 -8.50
N PRO A 239 -5.67 -9.00 -7.20
CA PRO A 239 -6.88 -8.70 -6.45
C PRO A 239 -7.41 -7.30 -6.80
N SER A 240 -8.20 -7.19 -7.87
CA SER A 240 -8.55 -5.90 -8.48
C SER A 240 -10.03 -5.75 -8.82
N ASN A 241 -10.88 -5.78 -7.79
CA ASN A 241 -12.33 -5.58 -7.91
C ASN A 241 -12.64 -4.33 -8.77
N ILE A 242 -13.60 -4.46 -9.69
CA ILE A 242 -14.07 -3.40 -10.58
C ILE A 242 -14.73 -2.23 -9.83
N ASN A 243 -15.16 -2.45 -8.59
CA ASN A 243 -15.70 -1.40 -7.71
C ASN A 243 -14.66 -0.80 -6.75
N HIS A 244 -13.37 -1.16 -6.89
CA HIS A 244 -12.25 -0.54 -6.18
C HIS A 244 -11.31 0.16 -7.18
N PRO A 245 -11.75 1.26 -7.81
CA PRO A 245 -10.97 1.97 -8.82
C PRO A 245 -9.83 2.82 -8.24
N GLU A 246 -9.80 3.06 -6.93
CA GLU A 246 -8.72 3.77 -6.23
C GLU A 246 -7.44 2.93 -6.09
N LEU A 247 -7.55 1.62 -6.32
CA LEU A 247 -6.47 0.66 -6.19
C LEU A 247 -5.29 0.98 -7.13
N GLU A 248 -4.09 1.00 -6.57
CA GLU A 248 -2.83 0.84 -7.29
C GLU A 248 -2.54 -0.67 -7.45
N PRO A 249 -2.62 -1.25 -8.67
CA PRO A 249 -2.52 -2.70 -8.84
C PRO A 249 -1.23 -3.31 -8.30
N MET A 250 -1.36 -4.53 -7.77
CA MET A 250 -0.27 -5.37 -7.29
C MET A 250 -0.57 -6.84 -7.62
N ILE A 251 0.45 -7.69 -7.55
CA ILE A 251 0.35 -9.13 -7.83
C ILE A 251 0.82 -9.96 -6.66
N ILE A 252 0.16 -11.10 -6.47
CA ILE A 252 0.54 -12.12 -5.50
C ILE A 252 0.86 -13.40 -6.26
N GLY A 253 2.09 -13.88 -6.16
CA GLY A 253 2.52 -15.12 -6.80
C GLY A 253 3.98 -15.45 -6.46
N ARG A 254 4.35 -16.72 -6.60
CA ARG A 254 5.68 -17.23 -6.19
C ARG A 254 6.84 -16.60 -6.96
N ASN A 255 6.60 -16.19 -8.21
CA ASN A 255 7.64 -15.67 -9.10
C ASN A 255 7.78 -14.13 -9.05
N PHE A 256 7.16 -13.48 -8.06
CA PHE A 256 7.17 -12.04 -7.83
C PHE A 256 7.78 -11.72 -6.47
N LEU A 257 7.94 -10.43 -6.14
CA LEU A 257 8.33 -10.04 -4.78
C LEU A 257 7.34 -10.63 -3.76
N VAL A 258 7.85 -11.07 -2.61
CA VAL A 258 6.99 -11.51 -1.50
C VAL A 258 6.17 -10.32 -1.02
N LYS A 259 4.87 -10.54 -0.79
CA LYS A 259 3.91 -9.52 -0.37
C LYS A 259 3.50 -9.75 1.08
N ILE A 260 3.22 -8.68 1.80
CA ILE A 260 2.79 -8.71 3.21
C ILE A 260 1.41 -8.06 3.38
N ASN A 261 0.65 -8.58 4.34
CA ASN A 261 -0.67 -8.08 4.71
C ASN A 261 -0.65 -7.50 6.13
N ALA A 262 -1.36 -6.40 6.34
CA ALA A 262 -1.64 -5.87 7.68
C ALA A 262 -3.12 -6.06 8.01
N ASN A 263 -3.43 -6.52 9.22
CA ASN A 263 -4.81 -6.58 9.70
C ASN A 263 -5.16 -5.29 10.44
N ILE A 264 -6.29 -4.69 10.11
CA ILE A 264 -6.92 -3.60 10.84
C ILE A 264 -8.32 -4.05 11.28
N GLY A 265 -9.11 -3.14 11.83
CA GLY A 265 -10.44 -3.45 12.30
C GLY A 265 -10.74 -2.80 13.63
N ASN A 266 -12.01 -2.47 13.80
CA ASN A 266 -12.54 -1.93 15.02
C ASN A 266 -12.94 -3.05 15.97
N SER A 267 -12.85 -2.78 17.26
CA SER A 267 -13.52 -3.57 18.29
C SER A 267 -14.79 -2.85 18.71
N ALA A 268 -15.83 -3.59 19.10
CA ALA A 268 -17.07 -3.03 19.65
C ALA A 268 -16.83 -2.11 20.88
N VAL A 269 -15.64 -2.16 21.47
CA VAL A 269 -15.26 -1.45 22.69
C VAL A 269 -14.28 -0.30 22.42
N ALA A 270 -13.58 -0.29 21.27
CA ALA A 270 -12.58 0.73 20.95
C ALA A 270 -12.31 0.76 19.44
N SER A 271 -12.60 1.91 18.82
CA SER A 271 -11.85 2.59 17.75
C SER A 271 -12.78 3.55 17.01
N SER A 272 -12.24 4.65 16.46
CA SER A 272 -12.99 5.58 15.61
C SER A 272 -12.73 5.31 14.11
N ILE A 273 -13.58 5.86 13.23
CA ILE A 273 -13.36 5.77 11.78
C ILE A 273 -12.01 6.39 11.41
N GLU A 274 -11.68 7.53 12.04
CA GLU A 274 -10.44 8.25 11.82
C GLU A 274 -9.22 7.40 12.23
N GLU A 275 -9.30 6.65 13.33
CA GLU A 275 -8.25 5.72 13.74
C GLU A 275 -8.09 4.54 12.79
N GLU A 276 -9.18 3.94 12.28
CA GLU A 276 -9.10 2.86 11.30
C GLU A 276 -8.46 3.32 9.99
N VAL A 277 -8.82 4.52 9.53
CA VAL A 277 -8.21 5.13 8.35
C VAL A 277 -6.73 5.41 8.62
N GLU A 278 -6.36 5.92 9.78
CA GLU A 278 -4.95 6.16 10.10
C GLU A 278 -4.16 4.86 10.22
N LYS A 279 -4.71 3.80 10.81
CA LYS A 279 -4.10 2.46 10.85
C LYS A 279 -3.83 1.93 9.43
N MET A 280 -4.80 2.07 8.52
CA MET A 280 -4.65 1.69 7.12
C MET A 280 -3.51 2.47 6.45
N ARG A 281 -3.48 3.80 6.61
CA ARG A 281 -2.45 4.67 6.03
C ARG A 281 -1.07 4.38 6.61
N TRP A 282 -1.00 4.13 7.91
CA TRP A 282 0.21 3.75 8.61
C TRP A 282 0.77 2.43 8.11
N ALA A 283 -0.07 1.40 8.00
CA ALA A 283 0.33 0.10 7.48
C ALA A 283 0.86 0.22 6.04
N ALA A 284 0.12 0.91 5.16
CA ALA A 284 0.53 1.13 3.78
C ALA A 284 1.85 1.91 3.67
N LYS A 285 2.06 2.93 4.52
CA LYS A 285 3.32 3.70 4.58
C LYS A 285 4.54 2.82 4.91
N TRP A 286 4.36 1.84 5.79
CA TRP A 286 5.43 0.97 6.26
C TRP A 286 5.60 -0.32 5.45
N GLY A 287 4.89 -0.45 4.33
CA GLY A 287 5.13 -1.55 3.37
C GLY A 287 4.04 -2.61 3.31
N ALA A 288 2.89 -2.42 3.98
CA ALA A 288 1.77 -3.35 3.80
C ALA A 288 1.26 -3.28 2.36
N ASP A 289 1.35 -4.40 1.62
CA ASP A 289 0.88 -4.48 0.23
C ASP A 289 -0.64 -4.64 0.16
N THR A 290 -1.23 -5.28 1.17
CA THR A 290 -2.67 -5.43 1.34
C THR A 290 -3.07 -5.17 2.79
N VAL A 291 -4.32 -4.80 2.98
CA VAL A 291 -4.92 -4.58 4.30
C VAL A 291 -6.24 -5.34 4.38
N MET A 292 -6.49 -6.01 5.50
CA MET A 292 -7.73 -6.73 5.80
C MET A 292 -8.40 -6.19 7.06
#